data_AF-A0A920R0C8-F1
#
_entry.id   AF-A0A920R0C8-F1
#
_cell.length_a   1.000
_cell.length_b   1.000
_cell.length_c   1.000
_cell.angle_alpha   90.00
_cell.angle_beta   90.00
_cell.angle_gamma   90.00
#
_symmetry.space_group_name_H-M   'P 1'
#
loop_
_entity.id
_entity.type
_entity.pdbx_description
1 polymer ?
#
loop_
_entity_poly.entity_id
_entity_poly.type
_entity_poly.pdbx_seq_one_letter_code
_entity_poly.pdbx_strand_id
1 'polypeptide(L)'
;MGRILSAPTFDNPDTTVVGAPNNLWQEYVSHSEYGPYWSDISTHEKIDQIEVPTYFHAGWYDNYPAALFKAFCTLQNTGKINELRIHMGPTDHMGDVVGDDRSENMHFNNNLRLRFDGWIMW
;
A
#
# COMPACT_ATOMS: atom_id res chain seq x y z
N MET A 1 32.62 30.16 -26.22
CA MET A 1 31.43 29.34 -26.54
C MET A 1 31.49 28.09 -25.66
N GLY A 2 30.84 28.10 -24.48
CA GLY A 2 30.82 26.95 -23.57
C GLY A 2 29.60 26.09 -23.84
N ARG A 3 29.78 24.80 -24.13
CA ARG A 3 28.69 23.82 -24.12
C ARG A 3 28.23 23.66 -22.67
N ILE A 4 27.00 24.08 -22.38
CA ILE A 4 26.28 23.59 -21.21
C ILE A 4 26.05 22.10 -21.48
N LEU A 5 26.71 21.24 -20.73
CA LEU A 5 26.34 19.83 -20.66
C LEU A 5 24.96 19.79 -20.02
N SER A 6 23.94 19.45 -20.81
CA SER A 6 22.61 19.15 -20.27
C SER A 6 22.79 18.02 -19.25
N ALA A 7 22.35 18.24 -18.01
CA ALA A 7 22.17 17.15 -17.06
C ALA A 7 21.34 16.05 -17.76
N PRO A 8 21.68 14.76 -17.62
CA PRO A 8 20.84 13.71 -18.15
C PRO A 8 19.47 13.87 -17.51
N THR A 9 18.46 14.18 -18.32
CA THR A 9 17.09 14.17 -17.86
C THR A 9 16.77 12.73 -17.50
N PHE A 10 16.16 12.50 -16.33
CA PHE A 10 15.76 11.17 -15.85
C PHE A 10 14.57 10.60 -16.65
N ASP A 11 14.47 10.92 -17.95
CA ASP A 11 13.27 10.71 -18.73
C ASP A 11 13.06 9.24 -19.10
N ASN A 12 14.08 8.37 -19.00
CA ASN A 12 13.99 6.95 -19.37
C ASN A 12 14.86 6.03 -18.48
N PRO A 13 14.52 5.81 -17.20
CA PRO A 13 15.26 4.91 -16.32
C PRO A 13 15.25 3.44 -16.78
N ASP A 14 14.24 3.02 -17.54
CA ASP A 14 14.21 1.69 -18.16
C ASP A 14 15.40 1.49 -19.13
N THR A 15 15.64 2.43 -20.04
CA THR A 15 16.77 2.32 -20.97
C THR A 15 18.12 2.65 -20.33
N THR A 16 18.16 3.57 -19.36
CA THR A 16 19.43 4.06 -18.76
C THR A 16 19.93 3.24 -17.57
N VAL A 17 19.02 2.64 -16.78
CA VAL A 17 19.38 1.81 -15.61
C VAL A 17 19.19 0.33 -15.92
N VAL A 18 18.05 -0.03 -16.52
CA VAL A 18 17.73 -1.44 -16.83
C VAL A 18 18.37 -1.90 -18.15
N GLY A 19 18.69 -0.96 -19.05
CA GLY A 19 19.42 -1.21 -20.30
C GLY A 19 18.53 -1.63 -21.48
N ALA A 20 17.20 -1.62 -21.31
CA ALA A 20 16.24 -1.98 -22.35
C ALA A 20 14.89 -1.29 -22.12
N PRO A 21 14.12 -0.97 -23.18
CA PRO A 21 12.79 -0.39 -23.03
C PRO A 21 11.85 -1.38 -22.33
N ASN A 22 11.01 -0.85 -21.44
CA ASN A 22 9.99 -1.62 -20.73
C ASN A 22 8.62 -1.01 -20.97
N ASN A 23 7.75 -1.73 -21.70
CA ASN A 23 6.42 -1.24 -22.06
C ASN A 23 5.56 -0.90 -20.83
N LEU A 24 5.61 -1.70 -19.76
CA LEU A 24 4.84 -1.42 -18.54
C LEU A 24 5.32 -0.13 -17.86
N TRP A 25 6.63 0.10 -17.86
CA TRP A 25 7.18 1.34 -17.30
C TRP A 25 6.75 2.54 -18.13
N GLN A 26 6.90 2.46 -19.45
CA GLN A 26 6.55 3.53 -20.38
C GLN A 26 5.05 3.87 -20.31
N GLU A 27 4.18 2.86 -20.27
CA GLU A 27 2.74 3.05 -20.07
C GLU A 27 2.41 3.63 -18.69
N TYR A 28 3.12 3.21 -17.63
CA TYR A 28 2.91 3.74 -16.29
C TYR A 28 3.22 5.24 -16.23
N VAL A 29 4.39 5.66 -16.71
CA VAL A 29 4.82 7.06 -16.62
C VAL A 29 4.10 7.98 -17.59
N SER A 30 3.54 7.45 -18.69
CA SER A 30 2.72 8.23 -19.62
C SER A 30 1.33 8.58 -19.07
N HIS A 31 0.91 7.97 -17.94
CA HIS A 31 -0.37 8.22 -17.29
C HIS A 31 -0.16 8.78 -15.87
N SER A 32 0.43 9.97 -15.75
CA SER A 32 0.78 10.56 -14.44
C SER A 32 -0.42 11.00 -13.58
N GLU A 33 -1.60 11.12 -14.18
CA GLU A 33 -2.84 11.52 -13.51
C GLU A 33 -3.82 10.35 -13.38
N TYR A 34 -4.61 10.33 -12.31
CA TYR A 34 -5.70 9.38 -12.18
C TYR A 34 -6.79 9.69 -13.21
N GLY A 35 -7.00 8.78 -14.15
CA GLY A 35 -7.96 8.93 -15.25
C GLY A 35 -8.42 7.56 -15.76
N PRO A 36 -9.04 7.49 -16.96
CA PRO A 36 -9.62 6.26 -17.51
C PRO A 36 -8.69 5.05 -17.44
N TYR A 37 -7.42 5.24 -17.80
CA TYR A 37 -6.40 4.19 -17.75
C TYR A 37 -6.30 3.52 -16.36
N TRP A 38 -6.27 4.30 -15.29
CA TRP A 38 -6.18 3.79 -13.93
C TRP A 38 -7.53 3.35 -13.35
N SER A 39 -8.61 4.06 -13.67
CA SER A 39 -9.95 3.72 -13.16
C SER A 39 -10.41 2.36 -13.68
N ASP A 40 -10.09 2.03 -14.93
CA ASP A 40 -10.53 0.77 -15.55
C ASP A 40 -9.95 -0.47 -14.85
N ILE A 41 -8.74 -0.36 -14.31
CA ILE A 41 -8.06 -1.45 -13.58
C ILE A 41 -8.18 -1.32 -12.06
N SER A 42 -8.74 -0.23 -11.56
CA SER A 42 -8.89 0.01 -10.13
C SER A 42 -9.90 -0.94 -9.49
N THR A 43 -9.58 -1.42 -8.29
CA THR A 43 -10.49 -2.20 -7.45
C THR A 43 -11.13 -1.37 -6.34
N HIS A 44 -10.70 -0.11 -6.15
CA HIS A 44 -11.14 0.74 -5.04
C HIS A 44 -12.66 0.97 -5.02
N GLU A 45 -13.29 1.05 -6.20
CA GLU A 45 -14.73 1.27 -6.36
C GLU A 45 -15.56 -0.02 -6.29
N LYS A 46 -14.90 -1.17 -6.12
CA LYS A 46 -15.54 -2.50 -6.09
C LYS A 46 -15.38 -3.20 -4.74
N ILE A 47 -14.72 -2.55 -3.78
CA ILE A 47 -14.45 -3.14 -2.46
C ILE A 47 -15.75 -3.50 -1.74
N ASP A 48 -16.78 -2.67 -1.83
CA ASP A 48 -18.11 -2.88 -1.22
C ASP A 48 -18.89 -4.12 -1.74
N GLN A 49 -18.36 -4.78 -2.77
CA GLN A 49 -18.90 -6.02 -3.33
C GLN A 49 -18.35 -7.28 -2.65
N ILE A 50 -17.37 -7.16 -1.75
CA ILE A 50 -16.84 -8.28 -0.98
C ILE A 50 -17.83 -8.65 0.12
N GLU A 51 -18.21 -9.92 0.19
CA GLU A 51 -19.20 -10.44 1.15
C GLU A 51 -18.69 -11.64 1.96
N VAL A 52 -17.43 -12.04 1.77
CA VAL A 52 -16.79 -13.14 2.51
C VAL A 52 -16.11 -12.65 3.79
N PRO A 53 -15.94 -13.50 4.82
CA PRO A 53 -15.08 -13.20 5.95
C PRO A 53 -13.72 -12.68 5.50
N THR A 54 -13.30 -11.54 6.03
CA THR A 54 -12.12 -10.82 5.54
C THR A 54 -11.21 -10.43 6.70
N TYR A 55 -9.93 -10.78 6.57
CA TYR A 55 -8.87 -10.40 7.50
C TYR A 55 -7.82 -9.56 6.78
N PHE A 56 -7.59 -8.35 7.27
CA PHE A 56 -6.55 -7.47 6.77
C PHE A 56 -5.30 -7.52 7.68
N HIS A 57 -4.14 -7.47 7.04
CA HIS A 57 -2.85 -7.37 7.71
C HIS A 57 -2.04 -6.27 7.04
N ALA A 58 -1.55 -5.31 7.82
CA ALA A 58 -0.63 -4.28 7.36
C ALA A 58 0.44 -3.95 8.41
N GLY A 59 1.51 -3.32 7.94
CA GLY A 59 2.51 -2.66 8.75
C GLY A 59 2.31 -1.16 8.81
N TRP A 60 2.63 -0.53 9.94
CA TRP A 60 2.67 0.94 10.08
C TRP A 60 3.74 1.58 9.19
N TYR A 61 4.80 0.84 8.87
CA TYR A 61 5.93 1.29 8.05
C TYR A 61 5.92 0.67 6.65
N ASP A 62 4.81 0.04 6.26
CA ASP A 62 4.54 -0.36 4.88
C ASP A 62 4.11 0.85 4.04
N ASN A 63 4.19 0.73 2.72
CA ASN A 63 3.77 1.71 1.73
C ASN A 63 2.24 1.81 1.61
N TYR A 64 1.48 0.77 2.01
CA TYR A 64 0.04 0.66 1.74
C TYR A 64 -0.96 0.70 2.92
N PRO A 65 -0.61 1.15 4.16
CA PRO A 65 -1.57 1.10 5.27
C PRO A 65 -2.79 1.99 5.02
N ALA A 66 -2.63 3.14 4.36
CA ALA A 66 -3.74 4.05 4.06
C ALA A 66 -4.79 3.42 3.12
N ALA A 67 -4.34 2.73 2.07
CA ALA A 67 -5.22 2.05 1.13
C ALA A 67 -5.99 0.90 1.81
N LEU A 68 -5.29 0.16 2.68
CA LEU A 68 -5.90 -0.91 3.48
C LEU A 68 -6.95 -0.38 4.46
N PHE A 69 -6.67 0.71 5.18
CA PHE A 69 -7.66 1.34 6.07
C PHE A 69 -8.89 1.80 5.30
N LYS A 70 -8.71 2.39 4.11
CA LYS A 70 -9.84 2.78 3.25
C LYS A 70 -10.70 1.57 2.89
N ALA A 71 -10.08 0.46 2.47
CA ALA A 71 -10.80 -0.77 2.15
C ALA A 71 -11.54 -1.34 3.38
N PHE A 72 -10.88 -1.41 4.53
CA PHE A 72 -11.49 -1.87 5.79
C PHE A 72 -12.72 -1.03 6.15
N CYS A 73 -12.61 0.30 6.14
CA CYS A 73 -13.72 1.21 6.42
C CYS A 73 -14.86 1.06 5.41
N THR A 74 -14.55 0.92 4.11
CA THR A 74 -15.57 0.66 3.08
C THR A 74 -16.35 -0.61 3.40
N LEU A 75 -15.66 -1.73 3.69
CA LEU A 75 -16.32 -2.99 4.05
C LEU A 75 -17.12 -2.89 5.34
N GLN A 76 -16.57 -2.26 6.37
CA GLN A 76 -17.25 -2.06 7.64
C GLN A 76 -18.57 -1.29 7.45
N ASN A 77 -18.56 -0.25 6.60
CA ASN A 77 -19.74 0.57 6.32
C ASN A 77 -20.82 -0.17 5.53
N THR A 78 -20.48 -1.24 4.80
CA THR A 78 -21.50 -2.07 4.12
C THR A 78 -22.36 -2.87 5.11
N GLY A 79 -21.79 -3.24 6.26
CA GLY A 79 -22.44 -4.13 7.23
C GLY A 79 -22.70 -5.56 6.75
N LYS A 80 -22.18 -5.95 5.57
CA LYS A 80 -22.45 -7.26 4.95
C LYS A 80 -21.59 -8.41 5.50
N ILE A 81 -20.46 -8.10 6.13
CA ILE A 81 -19.45 -9.07 6.56
C ILE A 81 -19.53 -9.27 8.07
N ASN A 82 -19.94 -10.47 8.50
CA ASN A 82 -20.05 -10.82 9.91
C ASN A 82 -18.68 -11.01 10.60
N GLU A 83 -17.63 -11.33 9.84
CA GLU A 83 -16.27 -11.50 10.35
C GLU A 83 -15.29 -10.63 9.55
N LEU A 84 -15.14 -9.39 10.00
CA LEU A 84 -14.21 -8.40 9.46
C LEU A 84 -13.18 -8.05 10.54
N ARG A 85 -11.90 -8.25 10.25
CA ARG A 85 -10.80 -8.02 11.19
C ARG A 85 -9.61 -7.34 10.52
N ILE A 86 -8.82 -6.63 11.32
CA ILE A 86 -7.59 -5.96 10.90
C ILE A 86 -6.50 -6.15 11.95
N HIS A 87 -5.27 -6.37 11.51
CA HIS A 87 -4.05 -6.36 12.33
C HIS A 87 -3.06 -5.36 11.77
N MET A 88 -2.54 -4.50 12.64
CA MET A 88 -1.56 -3.46 12.32
C MET A 88 -0.29 -3.69 13.14
N GLY A 89 0.76 -4.20 12.49
CA GLY A 89 2.05 -4.42 13.11
C GLY A 89 3.00 -3.22 12.93
N PRO A 90 4.06 -3.07 13.74
CA PRO A 90 5.13 -2.11 13.50
C PRO A 90 6.11 -2.60 12.41
N THR A 91 5.59 -3.09 11.28
CA THR A 91 6.39 -3.74 10.25
C THR A 91 6.54 -2.90 8.99
N ASP A 92 7.61 -3.17 8.22
CA ASP A 92 7.81 -2.63 6.88
C ASP A 92 7.05 -3.45 5.81
N HIS A 93 7.29 -3.14 4.54
CA HIS A 93 6.69 -3.85 3.40
C HIS A 93 7.05 -5.35 3.32
N MET A 94 8.22 -5.73 3.86
CA MET A 94 8.67 -7.13 3.90
C MET A 94 8.04 -7.89 5.08
N GLY A 95 7.35 -7.17 5.98
CA GLY A 95 6.76 -7.74 7.19
C GLY A 95 7.75 -7.79 8.36
N ASP A 96 8.90 -7.13 8.26
CA ASP A 96 9.91 -7.07 9.31
C ASP A 96 9.60 -5.96 10.29
N VAL A 97 9.79 -6.24 11.59
CA VAL A 97 9.62 -5.22 12.63
C VAL A 97 10.65 -4.11 12.44
N VAL A 98 10.17 -2.88 12.24
CA VAL A 98 11.04 -1.72 12.10
C VAL A 98 11.61 -1.34 13.46
N GLY A 99 12.92 -1.17 13.50
CA GLY A 99 13.66 -0.81 14.73
C GLY A 99 14.03 -2.00 15.60
N ASP A 100 13.67 -3.23 15.21
CA ASP A 100 14.25 -4.44 15.79
C ASP A 100 15.64 -4.63 15.18
N ASP A 101 16.67 -4.72 16.02
CA ASP A 101 17.93 -5.23 15.52
C ASP A 101 17.69 -6.72 15.24
N ARG A 102 17.87 -7.15 13.99
CA ARG A 102 17.64 -8.56 13.61
C ARG A 102 18.65 -9.52 14.27
N SER A 103 19.55 -9.04 15.14
CA SER A 103 20.58 -9.84 15.83
C SER A 103 20.16 -10.31 17.21
N GLU A 104 19.24 -9.63 17.89
CA GLU A 104 18.87 -9.90 19.28
C GLU A 104 17.34 -9.84 19.46
N ASN A 105 16.66 -10.97 19.22
CA ASN A 105 15.48 -11.48 19.96
C ASN A 105 14.36 -12.06 19.07
N MET A 106 14.31 -13.40 19.03
CA MET A 106 13.23 -14.18 18.43
C MET A 106 11.87 -14.14 19.16
N HIS A 107 11.57 -13.14 20.01
CA HIS A 107 10.29 -13.14 20.75
C HIS A 107 9.74 -11.74 21.04
N PHE A 108 9.20 -11.06 20.02
CA PHE A 108 8.20 -10.01 20.25
C PHE A 108 6.80 -10.61 20.31
N ASN A 109 6.17 -10.47 21.47
CA ASN A 109 4.82 -10.95 21.76
C ASN A 109 3.80 -10.00 21.09
N ASN A 110 3.38 -10.33 19.87
CA ASN A 110 2.50 -9.54 18.99
C ASN A 110 1.03 -9.45 19.47
N ASN A 111 0.79 -8.86 20.64
CA ASN A 111 -0.56 -8.58 21.14
C ASN A 111 -0.86 -7.08 21.18
N LEU A 112 -0.73 -6.38 20.04
CA LEU A 112 -1.42 -5.10 19.81
C LEU A 112 -2.69 -5.38 19.00
N ARG A 113 -3.72 -5.82 19.72
CA ARG A 113 -5.06 -6.00 19.18
C ARG A 113 -5.78 -4.65 19.30
N LEU A 114 -5.78 -3.85 18.23
CA LEU A 114 -6.71 -2.73 18.12
C LEU A 114 -8.13 -3.32 18.12
N ARG A 115 -8.83 -3.19 19.25
CA ARG A 115 -10.26 -3.47 19.30
C ARG A 115 -11.00 -2.15 19.10
N PHE A 116 -11.85 -2.10 18.10
CA PHE A 116 -12.79 -0.99 17.87
C PHE A 116 -14.15 -1.39 18.45
N ASP A 117 -14.21 -1.60 19.76
CA ASP A 117 -15.42 -1.82 20.53
C ASP A 117 -15.80 -0.55 21.31
N GLY A 118 -16.55 0.33 20.63
CA GLY A 118 -17.64 1.12 21.21
C GLY A 118 -17.31 2.35 22.07
N TRP A 119 -18.01 3.44 21.72
CA TRP A 119 -18.34 4.61 22.56
C TRP A 119 -17.24 5.67 22.75
N ILE A 120 -17.27 6.69 21.89
CA ILE A 120 -16.80 8.03 22.26
C ILE A 120 -18.03 8.95 22.26
N MET A 121 -18.62 9.14 23.44
CA MET A 121 -19.27 10.40 23.79
C MET A 121 -18.16 11.36 24.19
N TRP A 122 -17.99 12.46 23.46
CA TRP A 122 -18.18 13.85 23.89
C TRP A 122 -18.16 14.73 22.64
#